data_AF-A0A1B0GWL0-F1
#
_entry.id   AF-A0A1B0GWL0-F1
#
_cell.length_a   1.000
_cell.length_b   1.000
_cell.length_c   1.000
_cell.angle_alpha   90.00
_cell.angle_beta   90.00
_cell.angle_gamma   90.00
#
_symmetry.space_group_name_H-M   'P 1'
#
loop_
_entity.id
_entity.type
_entity.pdbx_description
1 polymer ?
#
loop_
_entity_poly.entity_id
_entity_poly.type
_entity_poly.pdbx_seq_one_letter_code
_entity_poly.pdbx_strand_id
1 'polypeptide(L)'
;VQFLMSGWLSTYTWRCDPVDFSNNPEALRMVRVAWLFMLSKVIELMDTVIFILRKKDGQVTFLHVFHHSVLPWSWWWGIKIAPGGMGSFHAMINSSVHVVMYLYYGLSALGPVAQPYLWWKKHMTAIQLIQFVLVSLHISQYYFMPSCNYQYPIIIHLIWMYGTIFFILFSNFWYHSYTKGKRLPRAVQQNGAAASMKVKAN
;
A
#
# COMPACT_ATOMS: atom_id res chain seq x y z
N VAL A 1 10.30 3.44 -9.63
CA VAL A 1 11.30 4.11 -10.51
C VAL A 1 10.85 5.50 -10.95
N GLN A 2 9.66 5.68 -11.51
CA GLN A 2 9.26 7.00 -12.02
C GLN A 2 9.14 8.10 -10.94
N PHE A 3 8.54 7.80 -9.77
CA PHE A 3 8.52 8.73 -8.64
C PHE A 3 9.93 9.09 -8.16
N LEU A 4 10.83 8.10 -8.09
CA LEU A 4 12.22 8.28 -7.68
C LEU A 4 12.94 9.31 -8.56
N MET A 5 12.76 9.21 -9.87
CA MET A 5 13.40 10.09 -10.85
C MET A 5 12.64 11.42 -11.08
N SER A 6 11.59 11.71 -10.31
CA SER A 6 10.80 12.94 -10.42
C SER A 6 11.02 13.91 -9.26
N GLY A 7 12.03 13.65 -8.42
CA GLY A 7 12.41 14.52 -7.30
C GLY A 7 13.12 13.77 -6.19
N TRP A 8 12.61 12.59 -5.80
CA TRP A 8 13.11 11.84 -4.62
C TRP A 8 14.59 11.42 -4.68
N LEU A 9 15.15 11.20 -5.87
CA LEU A 9 16.60 10.93 -6.06
C LEU A 9 17.39 12.11 -6.64
N SER A 10 16.74 13.23 -6.96
CA SER A 10 17.38 14.39 -7.58
C SER A 10 17.33 15.61 -6.67
N THR A 11 16.15 16.21 -6.53
CA THR A 11 15.97 17.54 -5.94
C THR A 11 15.38 17.54 -4.53
N TYR A 12 14.76 16.45 -4.08
CA TYR A 12 14.06 16.40 -2.79
C TYR A 12 15.02 16.10 -1.64
N THR A 13 14.76 16.74 -0.50
CA THR A 13 15.56 16.70 0.72
C THR A 13 15.13 15.61 1.70
N TRP A 14 14.04 14.88 1.40
CA TRP A 14 13.45 13.87 2.28
C TRP A 14 12.94 14.45 3.60
N ARG A 15 12.57 15.73 3.58
CA ARG A 15 12.10 16.49 4.74
C ARG A 15 10.93 17.38 4.33
N CYS A 16 11.14 18.69 4.24
CA CYS A 16 10.13 19.64 3.81
C CYS A 16 10.34 19.95 2.33
N ASP A 17 9.71 19.15 1.48
CA ASP A 17 9.73 19.34 0.03
C ASP A 17 8.40 19.95 -0.41
N PRO A 18 8.35 21.25 -0.78
CA PRO A 18 7.14 21.89 -1.26
C PRO A 18 6.74 21.38 -2.65
N VAL A 19 5.51 21.65 -3.04
CA VAL A 19 5.05 21.33 -4.40
C VAL A 19 5.65 22.34 -5.38
N ASP A 20 6.30 21.86 -6.44
CA ASP A 20 6.77 22.71 -7.54
C ASP A 20 5.66 22.86 -8.59
N PHE A 21 5.19 24.09 -8.78
CA PHE A 21 4.16 24.45 -9.76
C PHE A 21 4.73 25.05 -11.06
N SER A 22 6.05 25.08 -11.20
CA SER A 22 6.71 25.55 -12.41
C SER A 22 6.53 24.56 -13.58
N ASN A 23 6.82 25.04 -14.79
CA ASN A 23 6.84 24.20 -16.00
C ASN A 23 8.17 23.45 -16.19
N ASN A 24 8.94 23.27 -15.11
CA ASN A 24 10.20 22.53 -15.20
C ASN A 24 9.95 21.06 -15.58
N PRO A 25 10.83 20.44 -16.38
CA PRO A 25 10.65 19.06 -16.83
C PRO A 25 10.46 18.05 -15.68
N GLU A 26 11.15 18.24 -14.54
CA GLU A 26 10.99 17.38 -13.36
C GLU A 26 9.63 17.56 -12.67
N ALA A 27 9.18 18.80 -12.48
CA ALA A 27 7.87 19.11 -11.90
C ALA A 27 6.74 18.51 -12.75
N LEU A 28 6.78 18.72 -14.07
CA LEU A 28 5.83 18.12 -15.00
C LEU A 28 5.88 16.59 -14.99
N ARG A 29 7.06 16.00 -14.81
CA ARG A 29 7.22 14.55 -14.64
C ARG A 29 6.55 14.07 -13.36
N MET A 30 6.74 14.75 -12.23
CA MET A 30 6.07 14.42 -10.97
C MET A 30 4.55 14.42 -11.13
N VAL A 31 3.99 15.47 -11.74
CA VAL A 31 2.54 15.58 -12.00
C VAL A 31 2.04 14.41 -12.86
N ARG A 32 2.76 14.09 -13.96
CA ARG A 32 2.41 12.95 -14.84
C ARG A 32 2.42 11.63 -14.09
N VAL A 33 3.43 11.39 -13.26
CA VAL A 33 3.55 10.14 -12.49
C VAL A 33 2.48 10.05 -11.41
N ALA A 34 2.15 11.16 -10.75
CA ALA A 34 1.04 11.23 -9.82
C ALA A 34 -0.30 10.91 -10.52
N TRP A 35 -0.52 11.46 -11.73
CA TRP A 35 -1.68 11.12 -12.55
C TRP A 35 -1.75 9.64 -12.95
N LEU A 36 -0.62 9.04 -13.37
CA LEU A 36 -0.55 7.61 -13.68
C LEU A 36 -0.86 6.76 -12.43
N PHE A 37 -0.39 7.19 -11.27
CA PHE A 37 -0.72 6.55 -10.00
C PHE A 37 -2.23 6.64 -9.70
N MET A 38 -2.89 7.73 -10.08
CA MET A 38 -4.36 7.83 -9.97
C MET A 38 -5.09 6.82 -10.81
N LEU A 39 -4.69 6.74 -12.08
CA LEU A 39 -5.26 5.78 -13.01
C LEU A 39 -5.03 4.36 -12.49
N SER A 40 -3.87 4.06 -11.90
CA SER A 40 -3.64 2.77 -11.28
C SER A 40 -4.67 2.49 -10.18
N LYS A 41 -4.98 3.44 -9.29
CA LYS A 41 -5.99 3.24 -8.23
C LYS A 41 -7.40 2.99 -8.77
N VAL A 42 -7.76 3.59 -9.89
CA VAL A 42 -9.03 3.29 -10.57
C VAL A 42 -9.01 1.88 -11.15
N ILE A 43 -7.90 1.45 -11.77
CA ILE A 43 -7.74 0.08 -12.28
C ILE A 43 -7.79 -0.94 -11.14
N GLU A 44 -7.23 -0.64 -9.96
CA GLU A 44 -7.27 -1.52 -8.79
C GLU A 44 -8.71 -1.78 -8.29
N LEU A 45 -9.69 -0.94 -8.64
CA LEU A 45 -11.11 -1.24 -8.38
C LEU A 45 -11.58 -2.52 -9.09
N MET A 46 -10.96 -2.85 -10.22
CA MET A 46 -11.24 -4.09 -10.96
C MET A 46 -10.93 -5.34 -10.13
N ASP A 47 -10.01 -5.29 -9.15
CA ASP A 47 -9.75 -6.42 -8.25
C ASP A 47 -11.02 -6.83 -7.50
N THR A 48 -11.83 -5.85 -7.08
CA THR A 48 -13.12 -6.08 -6.43
C THR A 48 -14.11 -6.75 -7.37
N VAL A 49 -14.17 -6.29 -8.62
CA VAL A 49 -15.03 -6.88 -9.66
C VAL A 49 -14.63 -8.34 -9.90
N ILE A 50 -13.33 -8.63 -10.02
CA ILE A 50 -12.81 -9.99 -10.21
C ILE A 50 -13.16 -10.88 -9.00
N PHE A 51 -13.06 -10.38 -7.76
CA PHE A 51 -13.41 -11.17 -6.57
C PHE A 51 -14.89 -11.53 -6.53
N ILE A 52 -15.77 -10.59 -6.89
CA ILE A 52 -17.21 -10.81 -6.98
C ILE A 52 -17.52 -11.84 -8.08
N LEU A 53 -16.95 -11.66 -9.28
CA LEU A 53 -17.16 -12.58 -10.40
C LEU A 53 -16.65 -13.99 -10.11
N ARG A 54 -15.57 -14.13 -9.33
CA ARG A 54 -15.02 -15.42 -8.91
C ARG A 54 -15.74 -16.04 -7.69
N LYS A 55 -16.82 -15.41 -7.20
CA LYS A 55 -17.55 -15.81 -5.98
C LYS A 55 -16.62 -15.99 -4.77
N LYS A 56 -15.63 -15.11 -4.64
CA LYS A 56 -14.66 -15.11 -3.54
C LYS A 56 -15.00 -14.04 -2.51
N ASP A 57 -16.24 -14.03 -2.04
CA ASP A 57 -16.78 -13.00 -1.14
C ASP A 57 -15.97 -12.88 0.16
N GLY A 58 -15.33 -13.97 0.60
CA GLY A 58 -14.41 -13.94 1.75
C GLY A 58 -13.19 -13.01 1.57
N GLN A 59 -12.84 -12.62 0.34
CA GLN A 59 -11.78 -11.64 0.07
C GLN A 59 -12.27 -10.18 0.13
N VAL A 60 -13.56 -9.95 -0.11
CA VAL A 60 -14.21 -8.63 -0.05
C VAL A 60 -14.50 -8.27 1.41
N THR A 61 -13.45 -7.94 2.15
CA THR A 61 -13.54 -7.53 3.56
C THR A 61 -13.88 -6.05 3.68
N PHE A 62 -14.34 -5.62 4.86
CA PHE A 62 -14.50 -4.19 5.15
C PHE A 62 -13.21 -3.39 4.87
N LEU A 63 -12.04 -3.94 5.25
CA LEU A 63 -10.73 -3.33 4.96
C LEU A 63 -10.52 -3.11 3.45
N HIS A 64 -10.84 -4.12 2.64
CA HIS A 64 -10.72 -4.05 1.18
C HIS A 64 -11.62 -2.95 0.61
N VAL A 65 -12.91 -2.99 0.93
CA VAL A 65 -13.87 -2.02 0.39
C VAL A 65 -13.57 -0.61 0.87
N PHE A 66 -13.28 -0.42 2.16
CA PHE A 66 -12.94 0.89 2.71
C PHE A 66 -11.70 1.48 2.02
N HIS A 67 -10.62 0.68 1.88
CA HIS A 67 -9.39 1.08 1.20
C HIS A 67 -9.64 1.45 -0.26
N HIS A 68 -10.30 0.57 -1.03
CA HIS A 68 -10.51 0.79 -2.46
C HIS A 68 -11.53 1.91 -2.76
N SER A 69 -12.44 2.24 -1.84
CA SER A 69 -13.37 3.36 -2.01
C SER A 69 -12.75 4.72 -1.65
N VAL A 70 -12.05 4.79 -0.52
CA VAL A 70 -11.52 6.07 -0.02
C VAL A 70 -10.29 6.52 -0.79
N LEU A 71 -9.43 5.58 -1.22
CA LEU A 71 -8.17 5.92 -1.84
C LEU A 71 -8.35 6.66 -3.17
N PRO A 72 -9.06 6.17 -4.20
CA PRO A 72 -9.18 6.91 -5.47
C PRO A 72 -9.76 8.32 -5.27
N TRP A 73 -10.73 8.45 -4.37
CA TRP A 73 -11.39 9.72 -4.06
C TRP A 73 -10.43 10.76 -3.43
N SER A 74 -9.74 10.41 -2.35
CA SER A 74 -8.84 11.34 -1.66
C SER A 74 -7.68 11.82 -2.54
N TRP A 75 -7.35 11.00 -3.51
CA TRP A 75 -6.12 11.03 -4.29
C TRP A 75 -6.37 11.85 -5.56
N TRP A 76 -7.60 11.82 -6.10
CA TRP A 76 -8.10 12.81 -7.05
C TRP A 76 -7.91 14.24 -6.53
N TRP A 77 -8.36 14.50 -5.30
CA TRP A 77 -8.19 15.81 -4.66
C TRP A 77 -6.71 16.12 -4.36
N GLY A 78 -5.94 15.12 -3.91
CA GLY A 78 -4.50 15.26 -3.67
C GLY A 78 -3.74 15.73 -4.92
N ILE A 79 -3.99 15.13 -6.07
CA ILE A 79 -3.33 15.52 -7.34
C ILE A 79 -3.86 16.86 -7.83
N LYS A 80 -5.15 17.14 -7.66
CA LYS A 80 -5.73 18.40 -8.14
C LYS A 80 -5.16 19.61 -7.39
N ILE A 81 -4.83 19.45 -6.11
CA ILE A 81 -4.40 20.53 -5.22
C ILE A 81 -2.88 20.55 -5.04
N ALA A 82 -2.26 19.39 -4.82
CA ALA A 82 -0.85 19.25 -4.44
C ALA A 82 -0.18 18.07 -5.17
N PRO A 83 0.05 18.16 -6.50
CA PRO A 83 0.61 17.08 -7.30
C PRO A 83 2.13 16.93 -7.15
N GLY A 84 2.61 16.70 -5.91
CA GLY A 84 4.04 16.51 -5.64
C GLY A 84 4.45 16.81 -4.20
N GLY A 85 5.72 17.15 -4.01
CA GLY A 85 6.32 17.48 -2.74
C GLY A 85 6.37 16.30 -1.77
N MET A 86 6.49 16.60 -0.48
CA MET A 86 6.55 15.62 0.60
C MET A 86 5.31 14.71 0.64
N GLY A 87 4.16 15.20 0.17
CA GLY A 87 2.92 14.43 0.04
C GLY A 87 3.06 13.24 -0.91
N SER A 88 3.95 13.29 -1.91
CA SER A 88 4.15 12.21 -2.88
C SER A 88 4.92 10.99 -2.33
N PHE A 89 5.49 11.10 -1.12
CA PHE A 89 6.30 10.03 -0.50
C PHE A 89 5.52 8.72 -0.36
N HIS A 90 4.28 8.81 0.13
CA HIS A 90 3.45 7.64 0.35
C HIS A 90 3.09 6.93 -0.96
N ALA A 91 2.95 7.68 -2.07
CA ALA A 91 2.76 7.14 -3.41
C ALA A 91 3.96 6.33 -3.89
N MET A 92 5.16 6.85 -3.64
CA MET A 92 6.42 6.21 -4.00
C MET A 92 6.59 4.88 -3.27
N ILE A 93 6.40 4.87 -1.95
CA ILE A 93 6.49 3.64 -1.16
C ILE A 93 5.36 2.67 -1.54
N ASN A 94 4.12 3.14 -1.66
CA ASN A 94 2.98 2.31 -2.05
C ASN A 94 3.20 1.64 -3.41
N SER A 95 3.69 2.38 -4.40
CA SER A 95 4.00 1.83 -5.73
C SER A 95 5.03 0.69 -5.63
N SER A 96 6.04 0.84 -4.77
CA SER A 96 7.10 -0.15 -4.59
C SER A 96 6.57 -1.43 -3.93
N VAL A 97 5.70 -1.28 -2.92
CA VAL A 97 5.03 -2.42 -2.27
C VAL A 97 3.99 -3.06 -3.19
N HIS A 98 3.28 -2.28 -4.00
CA HIS A 98 2.30 -2.78 -4.96
C HIS A 98 2.94 -3.65 -6.04
N VAL A 99 4.16 -3.33 -6.50
CA VAL A 99 4.91 -4.22 -7.41
C VAL A 99 5.09 -5.61 -6.78
N VAL A 100 5.48 -5.68 -5.52
CA VAL A 100 5.67 -6.95 -4.80
C VAL A 100 4.34 -7.68 -4.58
N MET A 101 3.27 -6.94 -4.23
CA MET A 101 1.94 -7.51 -4.00
C MET A 101 1.31 -8.07 -5.28
N TYR A 102 1.36 -7.34 -6.39
CA TYR A 102 0.83 -7.80 -7.66
C TYR A 102 1.65 -8.94 -8.26
N LEU A 103 2.97 -8.98 -8.04
CA LEU A 103 3.79 -10.15 -8.36
C LEU A 103 3.28 -11.39 -7.61
N TYR A 104 3.01 -11.26 -6.30
CA TYR A 104 2.43 -12.35 -5.52
C TYR A 104 1.07 -12.79 -6.08
N TYR A 105 0.19 -11.84 -6.44
CA TYR A 105 -1.11 -12.18 -7.02
C TYR A 105 -1.00 -12.86 -8.38
N GLY A 106 -0.11 -12.39 -9.26
CA GLY A 106 0.19 -13.02 -10.54
C GLY A 106 0.67 -14.46 -10.37
N LEU A 107 1.62 -14.70 -9.46
CA LEU A 107 2.07 -16.06 -9.15
C LEU A 107 0.95 -16.93 -8.56
N SER A 108 0.10 -16.36 -7.70
CA SER A 108 -1.04 -17.08 -7.13
C SER A 108 -2.13 -17.45 -8.14
N ALA A 109 -2.17 -16.75 -9.28
CA ALA A 109 -3.10 -17.02 -10.37
C ALA A 109 -2.70 -18.23 -11.22
N LEU A 110 -1.42 -18.65 -11.20
CA LEU A 110 -0.90 -19.85 -11.87
C LEU A 110 -1.43 -21.17 -11.28
N GLY A 111 -2.31 -21.10 -10.27
CA GLY A 111 -3.06 -22.24 -9.76
C GLY A 111 -2.29 -23.07 -8.72
N PRO A 112 -2.68 -24.35 -8.53
CA PRO A 112 -2.16 -25.21 -7.46
C PRO A 112 -0.65 -25.44 -7.52
N VAL A 113 -0.04 -25.32 -8.70
CA VAL A 113 1.39 -25.54 -8.92
C VAL A 113 2.25 -24.47 -8.24
N ALA A 114 1.79 -23.21 -8.21
CA ALA A 114 2.53 -22.12 -7.60
C ALA A 114 2.29 -21.98 -6.09
N GLN A 115 1.15 -22.45 -5.57
CA GLN A 115 0.78 -22.27 -4.16
C GLN A 115 1.77 -22.82 -3.11
N PRO A 116 2.47 -23.95 -3.32
CA PRO A 116 3.49 -24.44 -2.40
C PRO A 116 4.65 -23.45 -2.23
N TYR A 117 4.97 -22.69 -3.28
CA TYR A 117 6.07 -21.72 -3.29
C TYR A 117 5.70 -20.35 -2.69
N LEU A 118 4.43 -20.12 -2.35
CA LEU A 118 3.91 -18.86 -1.80
C LEU A 118 3.96 -18.80 -0.26
N TRP A 119 5.01 -19.35 0.34
CA TRP A 119 5.21 -19.34 1.81
C TRP A 119 5.40 -17.92 2.37
N TRP A 120 5.86 -16.97 1.54
CA TRP A 120 6.20 -15.60 1.91
C TRP A 120 4.99 -14.64 1.98
N LYS A 121 3.76 -15.15 1.93
CA LYS A 121 2.52 -14.37 2.13
C LYS A 121 2.57 -13.52 3.42
N LYS A 122 3.11 -14.06 4.50
CA LYS A 122 3.28 -13.33 5.78
C LYS A 122 4.23 -12.13 5.62
N HIS A 123 5.35 -12.29 4.90
CA HIS A 123 6.30 -11.22 4.66
C HIS A 123 5.69 -10.08 3.84
N MET A 124 4.81 -10.40 2.89
CA MET A 124 4.06 -9.37 2.13
C MET A 124 3.23 -8.48 3.06
N THR A 125 2.45 -9.07 3.98
CA THR A 125 1.67 -8.26 4.94
C THR A 125 2.57 -7.48 5.90
N ALA A 126 3.74 -8.02 6.25
CA ALA A 126 4.71 -7.30 7.08
C ALA A 126 5.29 -6.08 6.35
N ILE A 127 5.62 -6.21 5.06
CA ILE A 127 6.07 -5.09 4.22
C ILE A 127 5.00 -3.99 4.12
N GLN A 128 3.72 -4.36 3.99
CA GLN A 128 2.60 -3.40 3.99
C GLN A 128 2.48 -2.64 5.33
N LEU A 129 2.65 -3.33 6.46
CA LEU A 129 2.68 -2.68 7.78
C LEU A 129 3.88 -1.73 7.92
N ILE A 130 5.06 -2.15 7.49
CA ILE A 130 6.28 -1.32 7.48
C ILE A 130 6.07 -0.07 6.62
N GLN A 131 5.42 -0.19 5.45
CA GLN A 131 5.06 0.97 4.62
C GLN A 131 4.26 2.00 5.43
N PHE A 132 3.22 1.60 6.16
CA PHE A 132 2.42 2.56 6.93
C PHE A 132 3.25 3.24 8.01
N VAL A 133 4.14 2.50 8.69
CA VAL A 133 5.06 3.08 9.69
C VAL A 133 6.00 4.10 9.04
N LEU A 134 6.65 3.73 7.93
CA LEU A 134 7.59 4.62 7.22
C LEU A 134 6.90 5.90 6.73
N VAL A 135 5.71 5.77 6.14
CA VAL A 135 4.91 6.91 5.68
C VAL A 135 4.50 7.81 6.85
N SER A 136 4.03 7.22 7.96
CA SER A 136 3.64 7.97 9.15
C SER A 136 4.83 8.67 9.81
N LEU A 137 6.02 8.06 9.83
CA LEU A 137 7.23 8.70 10.36
C LEU A 137 7.67 9.88 9.49
N HIS A 138 7.72 9.69 8.16
CA HIS A 138 8.09 10.76 7.23
C HIS A 138 7.14 11.96 7.32
N ILE A 139 5.82 11.70 7.29
CA ILE A 139 4.83 12.78 7.35
C ILE A 139 4.83 13.48 8.72
N SER A 140 5.16 12.76 9.80
CA SER A 140 5.25 13.34 11.14
C SER A 140 6.36 14.39 11.28
N GLN A 141 7.40 14.33 10.43
CA GLN A 141 8.47 15.32 10.44
C GLN A 141 7.93 16.75 10.23
N TYR A 142 6.82 16.91 9.50
CA TYR A 142 6.14 18.20 9.30
C TYR A 142 5.82 18.90 10.64
N TYR A 143 5.37 18.17 11.65
CA TYR A 143 4.99 18.74 12.95
C TYR A 143 6.17 19.15 13.81
N PHE A 144 7.36 18.61 13.55
CA PHE A 144 8.59 18.91 14.29
C PHE A 144 9.49 19.91 13.55
N MET A 145 9.14 20.31 12.33
CA MET A 145 9.89 21.29 11.55
C MET A 145 9.30 22.69 11.73
N PRO A 146 10.01 23.62 12.41
CA PRO A 146 9.49 24.96 12.68
C PRO A 146 9.40 25.84 11.42
N SER A 147 10.16 25.54 10.37
CA SER A 147 10.19 26.26 9.11
C SER A 147 9.98 25.30 7.93
N CYS A 148 8.71 24.99 7.62
CA CYS A 148 8.35 24.22 6.44
C CYS A 148 7.33 24.97 5.58
N ASN A 149 7.74 25.35 4.36
CA ASN A 149 6.94 26.12 3.42
C ASN A 149 6.03 25.25 2.53
N TYR A 150 5.52 24.13 3.07
CA TYR A 150 4.60 23.28 2.34
C TYR A 150 3.23 23.96 2.20
N GLN A 151 2.75 24.12 0.96
CA GLN A 151 1.63 24.98 0.65
C GLN A 151 0.27 24.46 1.12
N TYR A 152 0.15 23.15 1.42
CA TYR A 152 -1.14 22.51 1.75
C TYR A 152 -1.09 21.62 2.99
N PRO A 153 -0.96 22.19 4.20
CA PRO A 153 -0.89 21.41 5.45
C PRO A 153 -2.02 20.41 5.65
N ILE A 154 -3.23 20.71 5.13
CA ILE A 154 -4.39 19.81 5.21
C ILE A 154 -4.14 18.45 4.55
N ILE A 155 -3.37 18.40 3.45
CA ILE A 155 -3.02 17.14 2.77
C ILE A 155 -2.11 16.29 3.66
N ILE A 156 -1.19 16.93 4.37
CA ILE A 156 -0.27 16.27 5.32
C ILE A 156 -1.07 15.65 6.47
N HIS A 157 -2.02 16.40 7.05
CA HIS A 157 -2.90 15.90 8.11
C HIS A 157 -3.77 14.72 7.66
N LEU A 158 -4.31 14.77 6.43
CA LEU A 158 -5.07 13.66 5.86
C LEU A 158 -4.21 12.42 5.65
N ILE A 159 -2.99 12.56 5.12
CA ILE A 159 -2.05 11.43 4.94
C ILE A 159 -1.75 10.78 6.30
N TRP A 160 -1.48 11.58 7.33
CA TRP A 160 -1.21 11.08 8.68
C TRP A 160 -2.41 10.34 9.30
N MET A 161 -3.62 10.91 9.16
CA MET A 161 -4.86 10.29 9.63
C MET A 161 -5.11 8.95 8.93
N TYR A 162 -5.05 8.93 7.59
CA TYR A 162 -5.26 7.70 6.82
C TYR A 162 -4.17 6.65 7.11
N GLY A 163 -2.91 7.06 7.23
CA GLY A 163 -1.81 6.16 7.61
C GLY A 163 -2.09 5.46 8.95
N THR A 164 -2.60 6.20 9.94
CA THR A 164 -2.97 5.65 11.25
C THR A 164 -4.16 4.70 11.16
N ILE A 165 -5.22 5.07 10.44
CA ILE A 165 -6.41 4.21 10.24
C ILE A 165 -6.02 2.89 9.57
N PHE A 166 -5.26 2.96 8.47
CA PHE A 166 -4.83 1.76 7.76
C PHE A 166 -3.89 0.90 8.59
N PHE A 167 -2.97 1.51 9.36
CA PHE A 167 -2.12 0.76 10.26
C PHE A 167 -2.93 -0.06 11.28
N ILE A 168 -3.96 0.53 11.90
CA ILE A 168 -4.84 -0.17 12.83
C ILE A 168 -5.59 -1.31 12.13
N LEU A 169 -6.18 -1.05 10.97
CA LEU A 169 -6.93 -2.07 10.23
C LEU A 169 -6.05 -3.23 9.77
N PHE A 170 -4.84 -2.97 9.28
CA PHE A 170 -3.89 -4.00 8.89
C PHE A 170 -3.33 -4.77 10.08
N SER A 171 -3.13 -4.11 11.22
CA SER A 171 -2.73 -4.77 12.48
C SER A 171 -3.83 -5.71 12.98
N ASN A 172 -5.08 -5.29 12.90
CA ASN A 172 -6.25 -6.13 13.20
C ASN A 172 -6.31 -7.34 12.23
N PHE A 173 -6.15 -7.10 10.93
CA PHE A 173 -6.08 -8.15 9.93
C PHE A 173 -4.96 -9.16 10.22
N TRP A 174 -3.77 -8.69 10.60
CA TRP A 174 -2.63 -9.53 10.96
C TRP A 174 -2.95 -10.43 12.16
N TYR A 175 -3.49 -9.83 13.22
CA TYR A 175 -3.87 -10.55 14.44
C TYR A 175 -4.90 -11.65 14.15
N HIS A 176 -5.95 -11.35 13.39
CA HIS A 176 -6.98 -12.33 13.06
C HIS A 176 -6.51 -13.41 12.06
N SER A 177 -5.67 -13.04 11.10
CA SER A 177 -5.24 -13.96 10.03
C SER A 177 -4.11 -14.89 10.46
N TYR A 178 -3.14 -14.37 11.22
CA TYR A 178 -1.90 -15.07 11.52
C TYR A 178 -1.78 -15.49 12.99
N THR A 179 -2.20 -14.66 13.95
CA THR A 179 -2.14 -15.01 15.37
C THR A 179 -3.29 -15.94 15.76
N LYS A 180 -4.52 -15.63 15.32
CA LYS A 180 -5.69 -16.51 15.49
C LYS A 180 -5.82 -17.61 14.43
N GLY A 181 -4.89 -17.67 13.46
CA GLY A 181 -4.78 -18.77 12.49
C GLY A 181 -5.87 -18.87 11.42
N LYS A 182 -6.80 -17.91 11.31
CA LYS A 182 -7.97 -18.03 10.41
C LYS A 182 -7.63 -18.02 8.90
N ARG A 183 -6.44 -17.54 8.50
CA ARG A 183 -6.04 -17.39 7.08
C ARG A 183 -4.56 -17.71 6.82
N LEU A 184 -4.04 -18.75 7.47
CA LEU A 184 -2.66 -19.22 7.29
C LEU A 184 -2.37 -19.63 5.82
N PRO A 185 -1.10 -19.54 5.37
CA PRO A 185 -0.70 -20.09 4.07
C PRO A 185 -0.99 -21.58 3.99
N ARG A 186 -1.42 -22.08 2.83
CA ARG A 186 -1.76 -23.51 2.66
C ARG A 186 -0.59 -24.44 2.97
N ALA A 187 0.66 -24.04 2.67
CA ALA A 187 1.85 -24.79 3.04
C ALA A 187 1.96 -25.02 4.57
N VAL A 188 1.59 -24.02 5.38
CA VAL A 188 1.60 -24.13 6.85
C VAL A 188 0.42 -24.97 7.34
N GLN A 189 -0.75 -24.88 6.69
CA GLN A 189 -1.91 -25.71 7.01
C GLN A 189 -1.64 -27.20 6.68
N GLN A 190 -1.00 -27.50 5.55
CA GLN A 190 -0.62 -28.86 5.16
C GLN A 190 0.40 -29.46 6.13
N ASN A 191 1.43 -28.70 6.53
CA ASN A 191 2.41 -29.15 7.51
C ASN A 191 1.81 -29.36 8.91
N GLY A 192 0.90 -28.48 9.34
CA GLY A 192 0.18 -28.62 10.62
C GLY A 192 -0.80 -29.79 10.63
N ALA A 193 -1.52 -30.03 9.53
CA ALA A 193 -2.40 -31.19 9.38
C ALA A 193 -1.62 -32.51 9.35
N ALA A 194 -0.49 -32.55 8.64
CA ALA A 194 0.40 -33.72 8.62
C ALA A 194 1.02 -34.00 10.01
N ALA A 195 1.40 -32.95 10.75
CA ALA A 195 1.89 -33.09 12.13
C ALA A 195 0.80 -33.56 13.10
N SER A 196 -0.43 -33.04 12.99
CA SER A 196 -1.56 -33.46 13.82
C SER A 196 -2.01 -34.90 13.52
N MET A 197 -1.94 -35.35 12.27
CA MET A 197 -2.18 -36.75 11.90
C MET A 197 -1.11 -37.68 12.49
N LYS A 198 0.16 -37.29 12.52
CA LYS A 198 1.23 -38.07 13.17
C LYS A 198 1.04 -38.20 14.68
N VAL A 199 0.54 -37.17 15.35
CA VAL A 199 0.26 -37.21 16.80
C VAL A 199 -0.93 -38.10 17.14
N LYS A 200 -1.92 -38.25 16.25
CA LYS A 200 -3.07 -39.15 16.45
C LYS A 200 -2.82 -40.61 16.07
N ALA A 201 -1.72 -40.89 15.37
CA ALA A 201 -1.35 -42.22 14.89
C ALA A 201 -0.37 -42.97 15.80
N ASN A 202 0.13 -42.29 16.85
CA ASN A 202 0.91 -42.87 17.95
C ASN A 202 0.05 -42.87 19.23
#